data_AF-A0A819MXY9-F1
#
_entry.id   AF-A0A819MXY9-F1
#
_cell.length_a   1.000
_cell.length_b   1.000
_cell.length_c   1.000
_cell.angle_alpha   90.00
_cell.angle_beta   90.00
_cell.angle_gamma   90.00
#
_symmetry.space_group_name_H-M   'P 1'
#
loop_
_entity.id
_entity.type
_entity.pdbx_description
1 polymer ?
#
loop_
_entity_poly.entity_id
_entity_poly.type
_entity_poly.pdbx_seq_one_letter_code
_entity_poly.pdbx_strand_id
1 'polypeptide(L)' 'MWSSTIFILLFLSIFVDKIQPEVPQLFDYLNGFYLDCYECHSNRPGCGERLDWILMRWKRCIAPGGSKCVKIIERSPDGK' A
#
# COMPACT_ATOMS: atom_id res chain seq x y z
N MET A 1 4.77 9.61 -43.11
CA MET A 1 4.05 8.48 -42.45
C MET A 1 4.86 7.73 -41.38
N TRP A 2 6.00 8.25 -40.87
CA TRP A 2 6.83 7.57 -39.85
C TRP A 2 6.77 8.22 -38.45
N SER A 3 6.01 9.31 -38.29
CA SER A 3 5.97 10.08 -37.04
C SER A 3 5.00 9.48 -36.00
N SER A 4 3.87 8.91 -36.43
CA SER A 4 2.88 8.34 -35.51
C SER A 4 3.34 7.03 -34.86
N THR A 5 4.14 6.22 -35.56
CA THR A 5 4.66 4.96 -35.02
C THR A 5 5.64 5.20 -33.87
N ILE A 6 6.47 6.24 -33.96
CA ILE A 6 7.40 6.64 -32.90
C ILE A 6 6.65 7.09 -31.65
N PHE A 7 5.58 7.88 -31.82
CA PHE A 7 4.76 8.33 -30.69
C PHE A 7 4.05 7.18 -29.99
N ILE A 8 3.51 6.21 -30.73
CA ILE A 8 2.85 5.03 -30.16
C ILE A 8 3.86 4.17 -29.38
N LEU A 9 5.07 3.99 -29.91
CA LEU A 9 6.12 3.24 -29.23
C LEU A 9 6.59 3.93 -27.94
N LEU A 10 6.82 5.25 -27.97
CA LEU A 10 7.18 6.01 -26.78
C LEU A 10 6.06 5.98 -25.73
N PHE A 11 4.80 6.09 -26.14
CA PHE A 11 3.67 6.05 -25.23
C PHE A 11 3.49 4.68 -24.59
N LEU A 12 3.66 3.60 -25.35
CA LEU A 12 3.65 2.22 -24.83
C LEU A 12 4.80 1.98 -23.84
N SER A 13 6.01 2.46 -24.12
CA SER A 13 7.14 2.34 -23.18
C SER A 13 6.88 3.07 -21.86
N ILE A 14 6.36 4.29 -21.91
CA ILE A 14 6.03 5.06 -20.68
C ILE A 14 4.93 4.38 -19.87
N PHE A 15 3.96 3.74 -20.53
CA PHE A 15 2.84 3.10 -19.84
C PHE A 15 3.23 1.80 -19.13
N VAL A 16 4.20 1.06 -19.69
CA VAL A 16 4.70 -0.20 -19.11
C VAL A 16 5.50 0.03 -17.83
N ASP A 17 6.25 1.12 -17.71
CA ASP A 17 7.01 1.45 -16.48
C ASP A 17 6.12 1.64 -15.24
N LYS A 18 4.84 2.00 -15.43
CA LYS A 18 3.94 2.32 -14.32
C LYS A 18 3.26 1.10 -13.69
N ILE A 19 3.42 -0.08 -14.28
CA ILE A 19 2.85 -1.34 -13.79
C ILE A 19 3.98 -2.23 -13.26
N GLN A 20 4.59 -1.83 -12.15
CA GLN A 20 5.40 -2.74 -11.34
C GLN A 20 4.60 -3.10 -10.09
N PRO A 21 3.77 -4.16 -10.13
CA PRO A 21 3.37 -4.80 -8.90
C PRO A 21 4.64 -5.40 -8.30
N GLU A 22 5.12 -4.86 -7.18
CA GLU A 22 6.19 -5.47 -6.38
C GLU A 22 5.74 -6.90 -6.02
N VAL A 23 6.30 -7.89 -6.71
CA VAL A 23 6.09 -9.30 -6.40
C VAL A 23 6.96 -9.61 -5.19
N PRO A 24 6.40 -10.01 -4.04
CA PRO A 24 7.20 -10.32 -2.85
C PRO A 24 8.17 -11.46 -3.17
N GLN A 25 9.44 -11.34 -2.75
CA GLN A 25 10.46 -12.32 -3.09
C GLN A 25 10.32 -13.58 -2.23
N LEU A 26 10.67 -14.76 -2.75
CA LEU A 26 10.54 -16.03 -2.01
C LEU A 26 11.32 -16.05 -0.68
N PHE A 27 12.40 -15.27 -0.58
CA PHE A 27 13.23 -15.12 0.62
C PHE A 27 12.45 -14.50 1.80
N ASP A 28 11.50 -13.62 1.49
CA ASP A 28 10.65 -12.91 2.45
C ASP A 28 9.66 -13.83 3.18
N TYR A 29 9.36 -14.99 2.59
CA TYR A 29 8.49 -16.01 3.16
C TYR A 29 9.22 -16.98 4.11
N LEU A 30 10.54 -17.11 3.97
CA LEU A 30 11.36 -18.10 4.67
C LEU A 30 11.95 -17.58 5.98
N ASN A 31 12.32 -16.30 6.01
CA ASN A 31 12.65 -15.62 7.25
C ASN A 31 11.36 -15.07 7.81
N GLY A 32 10.76 -15.75 8.79
CA GLY A 32 9.54 -15.31 9.46
C GLY A 32 9.75 -13.95 10.12
N PHE A 33 9.59 -12.89 9.34
CA PHE A 33 9.66 -11.53 9.83
C PHE A 33 8.29 -11.18 10.41
N TYR A 34 8.33 -10.77 11.67
CA TYR A 34 7.16 -10.21 12.32
C TYR A 34 7.21 -8.70 12.13
N LEU A 35 6.07 -8.12 11.76
CA LEU A 35 5.90 -6.68 11.72
C LEU A 35 4.94 -6.29 12.84
N ASP A 36 5.39 -5.40 13.71
CA ASP A 36 4.56 -4.81 14.76
C ASP A 36 3.93 -3.53 14.21
N CYS A 37 2.60 -3.52 14.09
CA CYS A 37 1.82 -2.39 13.60
C CYS A 37 0.85 -1.90 14.65
N TYR A 38 0.51 -0.60 14.58
CA TYR A 38 -0.67 -0.09 15.24
C TYR A 38 -1.92 -0.51 14.47
N GLU A 39 -2.86 -1.15 15.18
CA GLU A 39 -4.16 -1.55 14.66
C GLU A 39 -5.25 -0.64 15.27
N CYS A 40 -6.08 -0.06 14.39
CA CYS A 40 -7.31 0.60 14.77
C CYS A 40 -8.39 0.29 13.72
N HIS A 41 -9.65 0.35 14.13
CA HIS A 41 -10.81 0.20 13.26
C HIS A 41 -11.69 1.43 13.38
N SER A 42 -12.31 1.89 12.29
CA SER A 42 -13.14 3.10 12.26
C SER A 42 -14.33 3.07 13.21
N ASN A 43 -14.78 1.87 13.61
CA ASN A 43 -15.82 1.66 14.62
C ASN A 43 -15.33 1.83 16.08
N ARG A 44 -14.05 2.16 16.30
CA ARG A 44 -13.46 2.38 17.63
C ARG A 44 -12.90 3.80 17.75
N PRO A 45 -12.94 4.39 18.97
CA PRO A 45 -12.31 5.68 19.21
C PRO A 45 -10.80 5.61 18.95
N GLY A 46 -10.21 6.71 18.47
CA GLY A 46 -8.79 6.82 18.13
C GLY A 46 -8.42 6.48 16.68
N CYS A 47 -9.36 5.93 15.90
CA CYS A 47 -9.17 5.64 14.47
C CYS A 47 -9.82 6.72 13.58
N GLY A 48 -9.31 7.95 13.66
CA GLY A 48 -9.82 9.11 12.90
C GLY A 48 -8.76 9.70 11.96
N GLU A 49 -9.07 10.87 11.38
CA GLU A 49 -8.11 11.64 10.58
C GLU A 49 -6.85 11.94 11.40
N ARG A 50 -7.04 12.40 12.64
CA ARG A 50 -5.99 12.46 13.65
C ARG A 50 -5.83 11.10 14.32
N LEU A 51 -4.62 10.57 14.22
CA LEU A 51 -4.22 9.31 14.81
C LEU A 51 -3.98 9.51 16.32
N ASP A 52 -4.77 8.87 17.17
CA ASP A 52 -4.55 8.88 18.62
C ASP A 52 -3.78 7.62 19.03
N TRP A 53 -2.47 7.77 19.21
CA TRP A 53 -1.55 6.68 19.52
C TRP A 53 -1.81 6.04 20.90
N ILE A 54 -2.46 6.74 21.83
CA ILE A 54 -2.76 6.24 23.19
C ILE A 54 -3.88 5.18 23.12
N LEU A 55 -4.81 5.36 22.19
CA LEU A 55 -5.98 4.49 22.01
C LEU A 55 -5.71 3.32 21.05
N MET A 56 -4.53 3.29 20.42
CA MET A 56 -4.16 2.25 19.46
C MET A 56 -3.71 0.96 20.14
N ARG A 57 -4.04 -0.17 19.50
CA ARG A 57 -3.55 -1.48 19.92
C ARG A 57 -2.37 -1.88 19.08
N TRP A 58 -1.34 -2.43 19.72
CA TRP A 58 -0.26 -3.07 19.01
C TRP A 58 -0.71 -4.44 18.51
N LYS A 59 -0.35 -4.74 17.26
CA LYS A 59 -0.60 -6.04 16.66
C LYS A 59 0.64 -6.51 15.93
N ARG A 60 1.08 -7.71 16.31
CA ARG A 60 2.12 -8.44 15.62
C ARG A 60 1.50 -9.21 14.47
N CYS A 61 1.96 -8.95 13.26
CA CYS A 61 1.55 -9.66 12.07
C CYS A 61 2.72 -10.51 11.55
N ILE A 62 2.41 -11.71 11.05
CA ILE A 62 3.34 -12.42 10.18
C ILE A 62 3.40 -11.62 8.87
N ALA A 63 4.58 -11.14 8.55
CA ALA A 63 4.77 -10.16 7.49
C ALA A 63 5.88 -10.69 6.57
N PRO A 64 5.55 -11.20 5.38
CA PRO A 64 6.59 -11.45 4.40
C PRO A 64 7.33 -10.13 4.16
N GLY A 65 8.65 -10.16 4.02
CA GLY A 65 9.43 -8.97 3.68
C GLY A 65 8.87 -8.19 2.48
N GLY A 66 9.17 -6.89 2.51
CA GLY A 66 8.45 -5.86 1.75
C GLY A 66 7.12 -5.42 2.39
N SER A 67 6.59 -6.15 3.37
CA SER A 67 5.39 -5.72 4.10
C SER A 67 5.63 -4.43 4.89
N LYS A 68 4.61 -3.57 4.92
CA LYS A 68 4.61 -2.30 5.65
C LYS A 68 3.26 -2.05 6.32
N CYS A 69 3.26 -1.33 7.43
CA CYS A 69 2.02 -0.91 8.07
C CYS A 69 1.35 0.17 7.21
N VAL A 70 0.04 0.04 6.99
CA VAL A 70 -0.74 0.97 6.18
C VAL A 70 -1.95 1.50 6.96
N LYS A 71 -2.30 2.77 6.73
CA LYS A 71 -3.54 3.38 7.19
C LYS A 71 -4.48 3.54 6.00
N ILE A 72 -5.61 2.87 6.03
CA ILE A 72 -6.64 2.95 5.00
C ILE A 72 -7.69 3.96 5.47
N ILE A 73 -7.95 4.98 4.66
CA ILE A 73 -8.96 6.00 4.93
C ILE A 73 -9.91 6.01 3.73
N GLU A 74 -11.11 5.46 3.94
CA GLU A 74 -12.18 5.54 2.96
C GLU A 74 -12.87 6.91 3.09
N ARG A 75 -13.07 7.58 1.96
CA ARG A 75 -13.82 8.84 1.88
C ARG A 75 -15.03 8.59 1.01
N SER A 76 -16.21 8.96 1.51
CA SER A 76 -17.38 9.05 0.64
C SER A 76 -17.11 10.13 -0.42
N PRO A 77 -17.44 9.89 -1.70
CA PRO A 77 -17.40 10.95 -2.72
C PRO A 77 -18.32 12.12 -2.35
N ASP A 78 -19.35 11.86 -1.54
CA ASP A 78 -20.19 12.87 -0.93
C ASP A 78 -19.55 13.31 0.38
N GLY A 79 -18.69 14.34 0.32
CA GLY A 79 -18.09 14.99 1.48
C GLY A 79 -19.15 15.69 2.34
N LYS A 80 -19.94 14.93 3.09
CA LYS A 80 -20.96 15.43 4.00
C LYS A 80 -20.88 14.74 5.35
#